data_AF-A0A968J8Z8-F1
#
_entry.id   AF-A0A968J8Z8-F1
#
_cell.length_a   1.000
_cell.length_b   1.000
_cell.length_c   1.000
_cell.angle_alpha   90.00
_cell.angle_beta   90.00
_cell.angle_gamma   90.00
#
_symmetry.space_group_name_H-M   'P 1'
#
loop_
_entity.id
_entity.type
_entity.pdbx_description
1 polymer ?
#
loop_
_entity_poly.entity_id
_entity_poly.type
_entity_poly.pdbx_seq_one_letter_code
_entity_poly.pdbx_strand_id
1 'polypeptide(L)'
;MMTSSQQPLLNHVLIVKDRQGPKAYWLTAEMYSIGRDPGNSIRIDSQFVSRNHAILYKSPSSLNPEAFVYQILDGDVEGNPSTNGLYVNGQRVDFSDLADGDEIRFGNDATATYSLQQRTLDDILATFEHTEISLITS
;
A
#
# COMPACT_ATOMS: atom_id res chain seq x y z
N MET A 1 -0.54 14.96 36.29
CA MET A 1 -0.48 13.82 35.35
C MET A 1 -0.91 14.37 34.00
N MET A 2 0.04 14.57 33.08
CA MET A 2 -0.27 15.14 31.76
C MET A 2 -0.92 14.07 30.89
N THR A 3 -2.06 14.43 30.31
CA THR A 3 -2.90 13.64 29.42
C THR A 3 -2.09 13.03 28.29
N SER A 4 -2.16 11.71 28.10
CA SER A 4 -1.68 11.08 26.85
C SER A 4 -2.50 11.70 25.72
N SER A 5 -1.87 12.55 24.91
CA SER A 5 -2.45 12.98 23.65
C SER A 5 -2.65 11.73 22.82
N GLN A 6 -3.87 11.20 22.75
CA GLN A 6 -4.17 10.16 21.77
C GLN A 6 -3.92 10.82 20.42
N GLN A 7 -2.79 10.48 19.80
CA GLN A 7 -2.55 10.83 18.42
C GLN A 7 -3.77 10.29 17.64
N PRO A 8 -4.37 11.09 16.75
CA PRO A 8 -5.47 10.59 15.95
C PRO A 8 -5.01 9.30 15.26
N LEU A 9 -5.81 8.24 15.35
CA LEU A 9 -5.50 6.98 14.66
C LEU A 9 -5.52 7.30 13.17
N LEU A 10 -4.33 7.43 12.58
CA LEU A 10 -4.20 7.63 11.14
C LEU A 10 -4.51 6.30 10.46
N ASN A 11 -5.45 6.33 9.54
CA ASN A 11 -5.76 5.17 8.74
C ASN A 11 -4.79 5.08 7.57
N HIS A 12 -4.23 3.89 7.37
CA HIS A 12 -3.26 3.63 6.31
C HIS A 12 -4.00 3.24 5.03
N VAL A 13 -3.73 3.94 3.94
CA VAL A 13 -4.37 3.73 2.63
C VAL A 13 -3.31 3.47 1.57
N LEU A 14 -3.57 2.49 0.71
CA LEU A 14 -2.89 2.36 -0.58
C LEU A 14 -3.86 2.71 -1.71
N ILE A 15 -3.54 3.75 -2.48
CA ILE A 15 -4.32 4.18 -3.63
C ILE A 15 -3.63 3.65 -4.87
N VAL A 16 -4.14 2.57 -5.47
CA VAL A 16 -3.60 1.97 -6.69
C VAL A 16 -4.25 2.62 -7.89
N LYS A 17 -3.46 2.94 -8.92
CA LYS A 17 -3.94 3.40 -10.22
C LYS A 17 -3.43 2.49 -11.31
N ASP A 18 -4.35 1.81 -11.97
CA ASP A 18 -4.10 0.96 -13.14
C ASP A 18 -4.98 1.42 -14.33
N ARG A 19 -5.10 0.56 -15.35
CA ARG A 19 -5.88 0.86 -16.56
C ARG A 19 -7.40 0.98 -16.31
N GLN A 20 -7.90 0.45 -15.20
CA GLN A 20 -9.30 0.54 -14.79
C GLN A 20 -9.60 1.81 -13.97
N GLY A 21 -8.57 2.57 -13.61
CA GLY A 21 -8.68 3.78 -12.81
C GLY A 21 -8.17 3.60 -11.37
N PRO A 22 -8.37 4.60 -10.51
CA PRO A 22 -7.92 4.55 -9.13
C PRO A 22 -8.81 3.64 -8.27
N LYS A 23 -8.19 2.84 -7.41
CA LYS A 23 -8.80 2.00 -6.37
C LYS A 23 -8.11 2.27 -5.04
N ALA A 24 -8.86 2.39 -3.96
CA ALA A 24 -8.30 2.65 -2.64
C ALA A 24 -8.48 1.44 -1.73
N TYR A 25 -7.41 1.07 -1.03
CA TYR A 25 -7.36 -0.06 -0.13
C TYR A 25 -7.00 0.40 1.26
N TRP A 26 -7.81 -0.01 2.24
CA TRP A 26 -7.48 0.13 3.63
C TRP A 26 -6.45 -0.92 4.04
N LEU A 27 -5.35 -0.48 4.65
CA LEU A 27 -4.29 -1.36 5.10
C LEU A 27 -4.44 -1.64 6.60
N THR A 28 -5.02 -2.78 6.93
CA THR A 28 -5.31 -3.24 8.30
C THR A 28 -4.58 -4.52 8.70
N ALA A 29 -4.09 -5.29 7.73
CA ALA A 29 -3.42 -6.57 7.94
C ALA A 29 -1.90 -6.42 8.05
N GLU A 30 -1.24 -7.44 8.58
CA GLU A 30 0.21 -7.46 8.75
C GLU A 30 0.97 -7.63 7.41
N MET A 31 0.32 -8.18 6.38
CA MET A 31 0.93 -8.43 5.08
C MET A 31 -0.11 -8.41 3.95
N TYR A 32 0.31 -7.91 2.79
CA TYR A 32 -0.43 -7.91 1.54
C TYR A 32 0.47 -8.37 0.39
N SER A 33 -0.03 -9.30 -0.41
CA SER A 33 0.57 -9.59 -1.71
C SER A 33 0.01 -8.64 -2.77
N ILE A 34 0.88 -8.12 -3.63
CA ILE A 34 0.56 -7.17 -4.69
C ILE A 34 1.00 -7.75 -6.03
N GLY A 35 0.10 -7.78 -7.01
CA GLY A 35 0.43 -8.25 -8.35
C GLY A 35 -0.77 -8.34 -9.27
N ARG A 36 -0.55 -8.74 -10.54
CA ARG A 36 -1.65 -8.87 -11.51
C ARG A 36 -2.48 -10.14 -11.36
N ASP A 37 -1.94 -11.14 -10.66
CA ASP A 37 -2.65 -12.39 -10.43
C ASP A 37 -3.86 -12.14 -9.50
N PRO A 38 -5.05 -12.67 -9.82
CA PRO A 38 -6.24 -12.48 -9.00
C PRO A 38 -6.15 -13.09 -7.60
N GLY A 39 -5.15 -13.94 -7.31
CA GLY A 39 -4.88 -14.45 -5.97
C GLY A 39 -4.17 -13.46 -5.04
N ASN A 40 -3.71 -12.31 -5.53
CA ASN A 40 -3.08 -11.29 -4.67
C ASN A 40 -4.12 -10.56 -3.83
N SER A 41 -3.73 -10.20 -2.61
CA SER A 41 -4.54 -9.35 -1.73
C SER A 41 -4.92 -8.03 -2.43
N ILE A 42 -3.95 -7.42 -3.11
CA ILE A 42 -4.12 -6.19 -3.89
C ILE A 42 -3.80 -6.49 -5.34
N ARG A 43 -4.85 -6.63 -6.15
CA ARG A 43 -4.73 -6.89 -7.57
C ARG A 43 -4.49 -5.60 -8.36
N ILE A 44 -3.50 -5.62 -9.24
CA ILE A 44 -3.22 -4.54 -10.20
C ILE A 44 -3.45 -5.03 -11.63
N ASP A 45 -4.39 -4.43 -12.35
CA ASP A 45 -4.66 -4.82 -13.74
C ASP A 45 -3.68 -4.16 -14.72
N SER A 46 -2.52 -4.79 -14.88
CA SER A 46 -1.51 -4.39 -15.85
C SER A 46 -0.69 -5.59 -16.34
N GLN A 47 -0.37 -5.60 -17.63
CA GLN A 47 0.54 -6.58 -18.23
C GLN A 47 2.01 -6.36 -17.84
N PHE A 48 2.37 -5.16 -17.37
CA PHE A 48 3.72 -4.81 -16.94
C PHE A 48 3.97 -5.16 -15.47
N VAL A 49 2.94 -5.59 -14.74
CA VAL A 49 3.08 -6.04 -13.35
C VAL A 49 3.26 -7.56 -13.34
N SER A 50 4.29 -8.08 -12.66
CA SER A 50 4.41 -9.52 -12.37
C SER A 50 3.16 -10.11 -11.74
N ARG A 51 2.97 -11.43 -11.90
CA ARG A 51 1.85 -12.15 -11.26
C ARG A 51 1.83 -11.91 -9.76
N ASN A 52 2.97 -12.10 -9.11
CA ASN A 52 3.27 -11.68 -7.75
C ASN A 52 4.44 -10.68 -7.90
N HIS A 53 4.22 -9.42 -7.54
CA HIS A 53 5.14 -8.34 -7.87
C HIS A 53 5.84 -7.77 -6.66
N ALA A 54 5.09 -7.54 -5.60
CA ALA A 54 5.61 -6.95 -4.39
C ALA A 54 4.87 -7.50 -3.18
N ILE A 55 5.53 -7.43 -2.03
CA ILE A 55 4.93 -7.69 -0.73
C ILE A 55 4.95 -6.38 0.05
N LEU A 56 3.80 -5.99 0.57
CA LEU A 56 3.68 -4.91 1.54
C LEU A 56 3.47 -5.54 2.91
N TYR A 57 4.29 -5.21 3.89
CA TYR A 57 4.16 -5.76 5.23
C TYR A 57 4.36 -4.70 6.30
N LYS A 58 3.72 -4.94 7.43
CA LYS A 58 3.74 -4.07 8.58
C LYS A 58 4.93 -4.43 9.46
N SER A 59 5.67 -3.43 9.91
CA SER A 59 6.90 -3.60 10.68
C SER A 59 6.95 -2.60 11.84
N PRO A 60 7.50 -2.97 13.00
CA PRO A 60 7.71 -2.02 14.09
C PRO A 60 8.52 -0.81 13.62
N SER A 61 8.12 0.40 14.03
CA SER A 61 8.85 1.60 13.68
C SER A 61 10.17 1.67 14.46
N SER A 62 11.28 1.87 13.74
CA SER A 62 12.60 2.11 14.36
C SER A 62 12.66 3.41 15.17
N LEU A 63 11.76 4.36 14.89
CA LEU A 63 11.73 5.67 15.54
C LEU A 63 10.84 5.70 16.79
N ASN A 64 9.77 4.89 16.81
CA ASN A 64 8.85 4.79 17.92
C ASN A 64 8.44 3.32 18.13
N PRO A 65 8.85 2.66 19.23
CA PRO A 65 8.51 1.26 19.51
C PRO A 65 7.01 0.97 19.61
N GLU A 66 6.18 1.98 19.87
CA GLU A 66 4.71 1.85 19.95
C GLU A 66 4.02 2.06 18.59
N ALA A 67 4.77 2.49 17.56
CA ALA A 67 4.27 2.71 16.21
C ALA A 67 4.75 1.61 15.24
N PHE A 68 4.11 1.55 14.09
CA PHE A 68 4.52 0.70 12.97
C PHE A 68 4.67 1.52 11.70
N VAL A 69 5.37 0.95 10.73
CA VAL A 69 5.45 1.44 9.36
C VAL A 69 5.05 0.31 8.40
N TYR A 70 4.51 0.66 7.24
CA TYR A 70 4.42 -0.30 6.15
C TYR A 70 5.71 -0.23 5.34
N GLN A 71 6.21 -1.41 5.00
CA GLN A 71 7.41 -1.62 4.22
C GLN A 71 7.02 -2.36 2.95
N ILE A 72 7.57 -1.94 1.81
CA ILE A 72 7.34 -2.60 0.53
C ILE A 72 8.61 -3.29 0.04
N LEU A 73 8.49 -4.53 -0.39
CA LEU A 73 9.55 -5.34 -1.00
C LEU A 73 9.26 -5.61 -2.47
N ASP A 74 10.28 -5.56 -3.32
CA ASP A 74 10.22 -6.11 -4.67
C ASP A 74 10.26 -7.64 -4.62
N GLY A 75 9.36 -8.28 -5.35
CA GLY A 75 9.30 -9.73 -5.50
C GLY A 75 8.15 -10.43 -4.78
N ASP A 76 8.17 -11.76 -4.84
CA ASP A 76 7.16 -12.63 -4.26
C ASP A 76 7.60 -13.25 -2.92
N VAL A 77 6.73 -14.06 -2.32
CA VAL A 77 6.97 -14.73 -1.03
C VAL A 77 8.13 -15.73 -1.07
N GLU A 78 8.55 -16.16 -2.26
CA GLU A 78 9.70 -17.05 -2.47
C GLU A 78 11.00 -16.24 -2.67
N GLY A 79 10.91 -14.90 -2.73
CA GLY A 79 12.03 -14.01 -2.95
C GLY A 79 12.41 -13.84 -4.43
N ASN A 80 11.54 -14.24 -5.37
CA ASN A 80 11.78 -14.01 -6.78
C ASN A 80 11.49 -12.53 -7.11
N PRO A 81 12.43 -11.78 -7.70
CA PRO A 81 12.23 -10.37 -8.00
C PRO A 81 11.19 -10.17 -9.11
N SER A 82 10.53 -9.02 -9.13
CA SER A 82 9.61 -8.69 -10.21
C SER A 82 10.36 -8.42 -11.54
N THR A 83 9.65 -8.53 -12.66
CA THR A 83 10.27 -8.37 -13.98
C THR A 83 10.71 -6.93 -14.26
N ASN A 84 9.89 -5.95 -13.86
CA ASN A 84 10.17 -4.54 -14.12
C ASN A 84 10.80 -3.81 -12.92
N GLY A 85 10.92 -4.48 -11.78
CA GLY A 85 11.38 -3.90 -10.54
C GLY A 85 10.36 -2.97 -9.89
N LEU A 86 10.64 -2.67 -8.62
CA LEU A 86 9.88 -1.73 -7.82
C LEU A 86 10.58 -0.37 -7.79
N TYR A 87 9.79 0.70 -7.85
CA TYR A 87 10.30 2.06 -7.72
C TYR A 87 9.51 2.81 -6.66
N VAL A 88 10.20 3.56 -5.81
CA VAL A 88 9.61 4.48 -4.84
C VAL A 88 10.17 5.87 -5.11
N ASN A 89 9.29 6.85 -5.33
CA ASN A 89 9.65 8.24 -5.65
C ASN A 89 10.66 8.35 -6.82
N GLY A 90 10.48 7.50 -7.84
CA GLY A 90 11.32 7.44 -9.04
C GLY A 90 12.64 6.67 -8.88
N GLN A 91 13.01 6.24 -7.68
CA GLN A 91 14.22 5.44 -7.44
C GLN A 91 13.90 3.95 -7.44
N ARG A 92 14.71 3.15 -8.14
CA ARG A 92 14.57 1.68 -8.10
C ARG A 92 15.00 1.18 -6.72
N VAL A 93 14.16 0.38 -6.09
CA VAL A 93 14.42 -0.17 -4.75
C VAL A 93 14.11 -1.67 -4.75
N ASP A 94 14.85 -2.43 -3.95
CA ASP A 94 14.44 -3.79 -3.60
C ASP A 94 13.55 -3.79 -2.34
N PHE A 95 13.65 -2.72 -1.54
CA PHE A 95 12.93 -2.52 -0.29
C PHE A 95 12.83 -1.03 0.07
N SER A 96 11.71 -0.59 0.66
CA SER A 96 11.56 0.74 1.25
C SER A 96 10.55 0.77 2.40
N ASP A 97 10.86 1.54 3.45
CA ASP A 97 9.85 2.05 4.39
C ASP A 97 9.00 3.08 3.67
N LEU A 98 7.68 3.05 3.87
CA LEU A 98 6.76 4.00 3.24
C LEU A 98 6.41 5.15 4.18
N ALA A 99 6.57 6.36 3.67
CA ALA A 99 6.11 7.61 4.26
C ALA A 99 4.85 8.12 3.56
N ASP A 100 4.02 8.87 4.30
CA ASP A 100 2.82 9.51 3.73
C ASP A 100 3.15 10.30 2.46
N GLY A 101 2.43 10.00 1.38
CA GLY A 101 2.60 10.62 0.07
C GLY A 101 3.56 9.90 -0.87
N ASP A 102 4.24 8.84 -0.44
CA ASP A 102 5.16 8.10 -1.30
C ASP A 102 4.45 7.50 -2.52
N GLU A 103 5.04 7.72 -3.70
CA GLU A 103 4.59 7.13 -4.95
C GLU A 103 5.41 5.87 -5.25
N ILE A 104 4.69 4.76 -5.42
CA ILE A 104 5.22 3.46 -5.79
C ILE A 104 4.87 3.19 -7.25
N ARG A 105 5.82 2.67 -8.02
CA ARG A 105 5.59 2.28 -9.42
C ARG A 105 6.02 0.84 -9.64
N PHE A 106 5.10 0.05 -10.20
CA PHE A 106 5.25 -1.40 -10.46
C PHE A 106 5.49 -1.72 -11.94
N GLY A 107 5.53 -0.70 -12.80
CA GLY A 107 5.60 -0.88 -14.25
C GLY A 107 5.43 0.45 -14.97
N ASN A 108 5.08 0.39 -16.26
CA ASN A 108 4.91 1.61 -17.07
C ASN A 108 3.55 2.27 -16.91
N ASP A 109 2.52 1.53 -16.51
CA ASP A 109 1.12 1.97 -16.48
C ASP A 109 0.42 1.65 -15.14
N ALA A 110 1.21 1.36 -14.09
CA ALA A 110 0.70 1.01 -12.78
C ALA A 110 1.50 1.71 -11.67
N THR A 111 0.79 2.49 -10.86
CA THR A 111 1.34 3.16 -9.68
C THR A 111 0.46 2.93 -8.46
N ALA A 112 1.02 3.17 -7.27
CA ALA A 112 0.25 3.35 -6.07
C ALA A 112 0.77 4.55 -5.28
N THR A 113 -0.08 5.16 -4.47
CA THR A 113 0.31 6.17 -3.49
C THR A 113 -0.05 5.67 -2.11
N TYR A 114 0.92 5.67 -1.20
CA TYR A 114 0.67 5.39 0.21
C TYR A 114 0.26 6.68 0.93
N SER A 115 -0.80 6.64 1.73
CA SER A 115 -1.31 7.82 2.41
C SER A 115 -1.83 7.52 3.82
N LEU A 116 -1.61 8.46 4.73
CA LEU A 116 -2.14 8.49 6.08
C LEU A 116 -3.35 9.43 6.15
N GLN A 117 -4.52 8.92 6.48
CA GLN A 117 -5.79 9.66 6.48
C GLN A 117 -6.36 9.79 7.89
N GLN A 118 -6.78 11.01 8.27
CA GLN A 118 -7.41 11.30 9.58
C GLN A 118 -8.92 11.05 9.61
N ARG A 119 -9.55 10.88 8.45
CA ARG A 119 -11.01 10.72 8.38
C ARG A 119 -11.41 9.35 8.88
N THR A 120 -12.57 9.29 9.54
CA THR A 120 -13.19 8.03 9.94
C THR A 120 -13.63 7.24 8.70
N LEU A 121 -13.81 5.92 8.88
CA LEU A 121 -14.32 5.04 7.81
C LEU A 121 -15.64 5.58 7.22
N ASP A 122 -16.53 6.09 8.07
CA ASP A 122 -17.84 6.62 7.68
C ASP A 122 -17.71 7.91 6.84
N ASP A 123 -16.81 8.82 7.20
CA ASP A 123 -16.58 10.08 6.48
C ASP A 123 -15.95 9.87 5.09
N ILE A 124 -15.11 8.85 4.95
CA ILE A 124 -14.48 8.48 3.68
C ILE A 124 -15.50 7.80 2.78
N LEU A 125 -16.26 6.82 3.26
CA LEU A 125 -17.31 6.16 2.47
C LEU A 125 -18.33 7.17 1.92
N ALA A 126 -18.58 8.27 2.64
CA ALA A 126 -19.46 9.34 2.19
C ALA A 126 -18.87 10.25 1.08
N THR A 127 -17.54 10.24 0.83
CA THR A 127 -16.92 11.16 -0.15
C THR A 127 -16.61 10.54 -1.51
N PHE A 128 -16.71 9.22 -1.64
CA PHE A 128 -16.42 8.53 -2.90
C PHE A 128 -17.71 8.06 -3.57
N GLU A 129 -18.42 8.95 -4.27
CA GLU A 129 -19.57 8.55 -5.08
C GLU A 129 -19.16 7.62 -6.25
N HIS A 130 -17.88 7.45 -6.58
CA HIS A 130 -17.43 6.64 -7.73
C HIS A 130 -16.09 5.88 -7.53
N THR A 131 -15.60 5.67 -6.29
CA THR A 131 -14.38 4.87 -6.05
C THR A 131 -14.76 3.56 -5.36
N GLU A 132 -14.38 2.43 -5.95
CA GLU A 132 -14.46 1.13 -5.28
C GLU A 132 -13.44 1.09 -4.13
N ILE A 133 -13.93 1.26 -2.90
CA ILE A 133 -13.16 1.05 -1.68
C ILE A 133 -13.31 -0.41 -1.29
N SER A 134 -12.20 -1.13 -1.23
CA SER A 134 -12.18 -2.50 -0.73
C SER A 134 -11.51 -2.55 0.65
N LEU A 135 -12.26 -3.06 1.64
CA LEU A 135 -11.68 -3.49 2.90
C LEU A 135 -10.99 -4.83 2.65
N ILE A 136 -9.66 -4.87 2.74
CA ILE A 136 -8.92 -6.12 2.63
C ILE A 136 -8.53 -6.58 4.04
N THR A 137 -9.35 -7.48 4.56
CA THR A 137 -9.09 -8.28 5.77
C THR A 137 -8.55 -9.64 5.36
N SER A 138 -7.41 -10.04 5.95
CA SER A 138 -6.83 -11.39 5.84
C SER A 138 -7.73 -12.46 6.44
#